data_AF-K9P8M3-F1
#
_entry.id   AF-K9P8M3-F1
#
_cell.length_a   1.000
_cell.length_b   1.000
_cell.length_c   1.000
_cell.angle_alpha   90.00
_cell.angle_beta   90.00
_cell.angle_gamma   90.00
#
_symmetry.space_group_name_H-M   'P 1'
#
loop_
_entity.id
_entity.type
_entity.pdbx_description
1 polymer ?
#
loop_
_entity_poly.entity_id
_entity_poly.type
_entity_poly.pdbx_seq_one_letter_code
_entity_poly.pdbx_strand_id
1 'polypeptide(L)'
;MATRAVYTFTGFPGASGRHLYHYQDGYPTGSAWRFVQALRETPEPSSFLDAFLSTQPKGETIQGPEQAADAEYRYRVQLVSGADPHLQVQCWRRIPVGGSWNPRCGPMPLASFIQRFLPGDPL
;
A
#
# COMPACT_ATOMS: atom_id res chain seq x y z
N MET A 1 -6.52 -10.96 16.41
CA MET A 1 -7.51 -10.20 15.60
C MET A 1 -6.91 -9.96 14.23
N ALA A 2 -7.69 -10.08 13.16
CA ALA A 2 -7.21 -9.74 11.83
C ALA A 2 -7.07 -8.21 11.74
N THR A 3 -5.85 -7.74 11.51
CA THR A 3 -5.57 -6.32 11.32
C THR A 3 -5.96 -5.92 9.92
N ARG A 4 -6.74 -4.85 9.81
CA ARG A 4 -7.30 -4.35 8.55
C ARG A 4 -6.47 -3.20 8.00
N ALA A 5 -6.35 -3.14 6.68
CA ALA A 5 -5.65 -2.06 6.01
C ALA A 5 -6.42 -1.52 4.82
N VAL A 6 -6.27 -0.24 4.58
CA VAL A 6 -6.69 0.41 3.34
C VAL A 6 -5.49 0.93 2.57
N TYR A 7 -5.47 0.68 1.27
CA TYR A 7 -4.45 1.09 0.33
C TYR A 7 -5.03 2.16 -0.59
N THR A 8 -4.31 3.24 -0.79
CA THR A 8 -4.62 4.32 -1.73
C THR A 8 -3.50 4.40 -2.76
N PHE A 9 -3.82 4.27 -4.04
CA PHE A 9 -2.88 4.37 -5.15
C PHE A 9 -3.12 5.66 -5.92
N THR A 10 -2.06 6.43 -6.18
CA THR A 10 -2.13 7.71 -6.91
C THR A 10 -0.97 7.86 -7.90
N GLY A 11 -1.18 8.62 -8.97
CA GLY A 11 -0.14 8.92 -9.97
C GLY A 11 0.07 7.84 -11.03
N PHE A 12 -0.71 6.75 -10.99
CA PHE A 12 -0.64 5.68 -11.97
C PHE A 12 -1.42 6.04 -13.25
N PRO A 13 -0.98 5.58 -14.43
CA PRO A 13 -1.69 5.79 -15.70
C PRO A 13 -3.16 5.33 -15.61
N GLY A 14 -4.08 6.13 -16.13
CA GLY A 14 -5.51 5.76 -16.19
C GLY A 14 -6.25 5.74 -14.84
N ALA A 15 -5.62 6.14 -13.74
CA ALA A 15 -6.23 6.15 -12.41
C ALA A 15 -6.05 7.49 -11.68
N SER A 16 -7.15 8.24 -11.50
CA SER A 16 -7.18 9.47 -10.66
C SER A 16 -7.06 9.17 -9.15
N GLY A 17 -7.20 7.90 -8.78
CA GLY A 17 -7.09 7.36 -7.43
C GLY A 17 -7.71 5.97 -7.41
N ARG A 18 -7.04 4.98 -6.83
CA ARG A 18 -7.63 3.65 -6.57
C ARG A 18 -7.52 3.32 -5.09
N HIS A 19 -8.55 2.68 -4.56
CA HIS A 19 -8.63 2.32 -3.16
C HIS A 19 -8.94 0.83 -3.02
N LEU A 20 -8.14 0.14 -2.21
CA LEU A 20 -8.32 -1.27 -1.92
C LEU A 20 -8.35 -1.49 -0.41
N TYR A 21 -9.34 -2.24 0.05
CA TYR A 21 -9.49 -2.63 1.44
C TYR A 21 -9.12 -4.09 1.63
N HIS A 22 -8.33 -4.38 2.66
CA HIS A 22 -8.00 -5.74 3.08
C HIS A 22 -8.40 -5.99 4.52
N TYR A 23 -9.13 -7.08 4.69
CA TYR A 23 -9.64 -7.55 5.97
C TYR A 23 -8.58 -8.21 6.87
N GLN A 24 -7.39 -8.51 6.32
CA GLN A 24 -6.35 -9.32 6.98
C GLN A 24 -4.93 -8.81 6.67
N ASP A 25 -4.00 -9.08 7.59
CA ASP A 25 -2.57 -8.76 7.52
C ASP A 25 -2.25 -7.30 7.19
N GLY A 26 -3.04 -6.37 7.73
CA GLY A 26 -2.84 -4.94 7.54
C GLY A 26 -1.61 -4.35 8.23
N TYR A 27 -0.82 -5.14 8.95
CA TYR A 27 0.44 -4.68 9.54
C TYR A 27 1.48 -4.36 8.45
N PRO A 28 2.48 -3.48 8.74
CA PRO A 28 3.51 -3.12 7.77
C PRO A 28 4.24 -4.28 7.11
N THR A 29 4.50 -5.38 7.85
CA THR A 29 5.10 -6.60 7.29
C THR A 29 4.18 -7.29 6.28
N GLY A 30 2.87 -7.37 6.57
CA GLY A 30 1.89 -7.96 5.65
C GLY A 30 1.69 -7.11 4.39
N SER A 31 1.73 -5.79 4.52
CA SER A 31 1.74 -4.87 3.38
C SER A 31 3.03 -4.96 2.57
N ALA A 32 4.20 -5.03 3.21
CA ALA A 32 5.48 -5.21 2.54
C ALA A 32 5.50 -6.48 1.68
N TRP A 33 5.00 -7.60 2.23
CA TRP A 33 4.86 -8.83 1.47
C TRP A 33 3.96 -8.67 0.23
N ARG A 34 2.83 -7.94 0.33
CA ARG A 34 1.95 -7.69 -0.83
C ARG A 34 2.63 -6.83 -1.89
N PHE A 35 3.39 -5.82 -1.48
CA PHE A 35 4.18 -5.01 -2.39
C PHE A 35 5.24 -5.84 -3.11
N VAL A 36 5.90 -6.77 -2.42
CA VAL A 36 6.84 -7.71 -3.05
C VAL A 36 6.15 -8.60 -4.07
N GLN A 37 4.97 -9.16 -3.76
CA GLN A 37 4.23 -9.99 -4.73
C GLN A 37 3.94 -9.21 -6.02
N ALA A 38 3.49 -7.96 -5.90
CA ALA A 38 3.24 -7.10 -7.06
C ALA A 38 4.53 -6.80 -7.86
N LEU A 39 5.65 -6.54 -7.19
CA LEU A 39 6.95 -6.28 -7.84
C LEU A 39 7.52 -7.51 -8.54
N ARG A 40 7.23 -8.73 -8.06
CA ARG A 40 7.63 -9.98 -8.70
C ARG A 40 6.83 -10.25 -9.97
N GLU A 41 5.55 -9.85 -10.00
CA GLU A 41 4.71 -9.92 -11.19
C GLU A 41 5.17 -8.91 -12.24
N THR A 42 5.51 -7.68 -11.81
CA THR A 42 6.12 -6.68 -12.69
C THR A 42 7.09 -5.75 -11.93
N PRO A 43 8.36 -5.65 -12.37
CA PRO A 43 9.30 -4.68 -11.80
C PRO A 43 9.04 -3.25 -12.28
N GLU A 44 8.22 -3.06 -13.32
CA GLU A 44 7.93 -1.77 -13.94
C GLU A 44 7.04 -0.90 -13.03
N PRO A 45 7.51 0.27 -12.54
CA PRO A 45 6.77 1.11 -11.61
C PRO A 45 5.40 1.55 -12.14
N SER A 46 5.28 1.80 -13.44
CA SER A 46 4.03 2.25 -14.06
C SER A 46 2.94 1.17 -14.08
N SER A 47 3.32 -0.11 -14.11
CA SER A 47 2.42 -1.26 -14.10
C SER A 47 2.12 -1.82 -12.71
N PHE A 48 2.77 -1.30 -11.66
CA PHE A 48 2.66 -1.84 -10.30
C PHE A 48 1.23 -1.87 -9.76
N LEU A 49 0.37 -0.89 -10.07
CA LEU A 49 -1.01 -0.89 -9.61
C LEU A 49 -1.78 -2.11 -10.14
N ASP A 50 -1.68 -2.40 -11.43
CA ASP A 50 -2.40 -3.52 -12.04
C ASP A 50 -1.89 -4.86 -11.48
N ALA A 51 -0.58 -5.00 -11.30
CA ALA A 51 0.03 -6.16 -10.64
C ALA A 51 -0.35 -6.29 -9.16
N PHE A 52 -0.48 -5.18 -8.44
CA PHE A 52 -0.97 -5.22 -7.07
C PHE A 52 -2.41 -5.72 -7.04
N LEU A 53 -3.28 -5.21 -7.91
CA LEU A 53 -4.67 -5.67 -7.98
C LEU A 53 -4.78 -7.15 -8.37
N SER A 54 -3.97 -7.63 -9.33
CA SER A 54 -4.00 -9.04 -9.76
C SER A 54 -3.53 -10.01 -8.67
N THR A 55 -2.53 -9.62 -7.87
CA THR A 55 -1.99 -10.44 -6.77
C THR A 55 -2.85 -10.39 -5.50
N GLN A 56 -3.83 -9.48 -5.42
CA GLN A 56 -4.69 -9.28 -4.27
C GLN A 56 -6.17 -9.67 -4.53
N PRO A 57 -6.50 -10.93 -4.87
CA PRO A 57 -7.87 -11.33 -5.23
C PRO A 57 -8.88 -11.24 -4.07
N LYS A 58 -8.40 -11.13 -2.83
CA LYS A 58 -9.22 -10.93 -1.62
C LYS A 58 -9.34 -9.45 -1.20
N GLY A 59 -8.77 -8.53 -1.98
CA GLY A 59 -8.90 -7.10 -1.75
C GLY A 59 -10.25 -6.60 -2.27
N GLU A 60 -10.94 -5.81 -1.47
CA GLU A 60 -12.19 -5.17 -1.87
C GLU A 60 -11.91 -3.79 -2.46
N THR A 61 -12.40 -3.53 -3.66
CA THR A 61 -12.34 -2.19 -4.24
C THR A 61 -13.36 -1.29 -3.57
N ILE A 62 -12.91 -0.16 -3.03
CA ILE A 62 -13.77 0.84 -2.38
C ILE A 62 -13.67 2.17 -3.14
N GLN A 63 -14.65 3.06 -2.93
CA GLN A 63 -14.69 4.39 -3.56
C GLN A 63 -13.74 5.38 -2.90
N GLY A 64 -13.47 5.20 -1.61
CA GLY A 64 -12.59 6.09 -0.86
C GLY A 64 -12.20 5.48 0.50
N PRO A 65 -11.09 5.93 1.09
CA PRO A 65 -10.55 5.37 2.32
C PRO A 65 -11.48 5.54 3.53
N GLU A 66 -12.42 6.48 3.49
CA GLU A 66 -13.45 6.70 4.50
C GLU A 66 -14.44 5.53 4.63
N GLN A 67 -14.62 4.71 3.58
CA GLN A 67 -15.44 3.50 3.66
C GLN A 67 -14.79 2.41 4.52
N ALA A 68 -13.47 2.44 4.69
CA ALA A 68 -12.72 1.53 5.55
C ALA A 68 -12.65 2.03 7.00
N ALA A 69 -13.82 2.28 7.60
CA ALA A 69 -13.95 2.89 8.93
C ALA A 69 -13.37 2.02 10.06
N ASP A 70 -13.17 0.73 9.83
CA ASP A 70 -12.56 -0.22 10.76
C ASP A 70 -11.10 -0.54 10.42
N ALA A 71 -10.50 0.13 9.43
CA ALA A 71 -9.09 -0.02 9.12
C ALA A 71 -8.19 0.52 10.25
N GLU A 72 -7.24 -0.31 10.65
CA GLU A 72 -6.22 0.03 11.65
C GLU A 72 -4.99 0.66 11.00
N TYR A 73 -4.74 0.32 9.73
CA TYR A 73 -3.62 0.82 8.95
C TYR A 73 -4.08 1.44 7.63
N ARG A 74 -3.33 2.45 7.19
CA ARG A 74 -3.53 3.08 5.90
C ARG A 74 -2.19 3.18 5.20
N TYR A 75 -2.18 2.85 3.91
CA TYR A 75 -1.02 2.96 3.04
C TYR A 75 -1.39 3.82 1.85
N ARG A 76 -0.57 4.81 1.54
CA ARG A 76 -0.65 5.53 0.27
C ARG A 76 0.57 5.15 -0.54
N VAL A 77 0.34 4.53 -1.69
CA VAL A 77 1.37 4.23 -2.68
C VAL A 77 1.22 5.23 -3.83
N GLN A 78 2.32 5.86 -4.20
CA GLN A 78 2.34 6.86 -5.25
C GLN A 78 3.41 6.51 -6.27
N LEU A 79 3.02 6.50 -7.54
CA LEU A 79 3.96 6.60 -8.64
C LEU A 79 4.40 8.05 -8.77
N VAL A 80 5.69 8.29 -8.61
CA VAL A 80 6.32 9.60 -8.80
C VAL A 80 6.87 9.63 -10.22
N SER A 81 6.24 10.43 -11.08
CA SER A 81 6.67 10.62 -12.46
C SER A 81 7.93 11.49 -12.55
N GLY A 82 8.80 11.23 -13.52
CA GLY A 82 10.04 11.97 -13.75
C GLY A 82 10.92 11.28 -14.78
N ALA A 83 12.18 11.71 -14.88
CA ALA A 83 13.17 11.03 -15.72
C ALA A 83 13.47 9.59 -15.24
N ASP A 84 13.28 9.34 -13.94
CA ASP A 84 13.38 8.04 -13.29
C ASP A 84 12.12 7.77 -12.44
N PRO A 85 11.05 7.21 -13.05
CA PRO A 85 9.81 6.92 -12.36
C PRO A 85 10.01 5.92 -11.22
N HIS A 86 9.48 6.21 -10.04
CA HIS A 86 9.64 5.31 -8.89
C HIS A 86 8.42 5.34 -7.97
N LEU A 87 8.34 4.31 -7.11
CA LEU A 87 7.25 4.13 -6.16
C LEU A 87 7.63 4.69 -4.80
N GLN A 88 6.74 5.48 -4.20
CA GLN A 88 6.81 5.91 -2.82
C GLN A 88 5.64 5.38 -2.01
N VAL A 89 5.87 5.14 -0.73
CA VAL A 89 4.84 4.73 0.22
C VAL A 89 4.82 5.64 1.44
N GLN A 90 3.63 5.95 1.92
CA GLN A 90 3.34 6.59 3.20
C GLN A 90 2.44 5.66 4.01
N CYS A 91 2.62 5.63 5.32
CA CYS A 91 1.86 4.74 6.19
C CYS A 91 1.37 5.44 7.46
N TRP A 92 0.14 5.16 7.84
CA TRP A 92 -0.50 5.64 9.05
C TRP A 92 -1.08 4.47 9.84
N ARG A 93 -1.19 4.66 11.15
CA ARG A 93 -1.91 3.77 12.05
C ARG A 93 -3.01 4.55 12.75
N ARG A 94 -4.21 3.98 12.81
CA ARG A 94 -5.31 4.50 13.61
C ARG A 94 -5.18 4.00 15.04
N ILE A 95 -5.29 4.91 16.01
CA ILE A 95 -5.32 4.54 17.42
C ILE A 95 -6.79 4.32 17.80
N PRO A 96 -7.18 3.15 18.33
CA PRO A 96 -8.58 2.80 18.60
C PRO A 96 -9.34 3.83 19.45
N VAL A 97 -8.66 4.45 20.41
CA VAL A 97 -9.27 5.40 21.36
C VAL A 97 -9.32 6.83 20.83
N GLY A 98 -8.48 7.17 19.85
CA GLY A 98 -8.33 8.55 19.35
C GLY A 98 -9.04 8.82 18.03
N GLY A 99 -9.40 7.79 17.27
CA GLY A 99 -10.04 7.93 15.94
C GLY A 99 -9.16 8.58 14.86
N SER A 100 -8.07 9.25 15.23
CA SER A 100 -7.14 9.94 14.33
C SER A 100 -6.10 9.02 13.70
N TRP A 101 -5.74 9.34 12.46
CA TRP A 101 -4.63 8.72 11.75
C TRP A 101 -3.30 9.31 12.22
N ASN A 102 -2.42 8.45 12.74
CA ASN A 102 -1.09 8.84 13.19
C ASN A 102 -0.05 8.36 12.16
N PRO A 103 0.79 9.25 11.62
CA PRO A 103 1.83 8.84 10.68
C PRO A 103 2.82 7.87 11.35
N ARG A 104 3.15 6.79 10.65
CA ARG A 104 4.16 5.79 11.06
C ARG A 104 5.39 5.85 10.17
N CYS A 105 5.21 6.27 8.93
CA CYS A 105 6.29 6.61 8.01
C CYS A 105 5.84 7.77 7.12
N GLY A 106 6.76 8.71 6.88
CA GLY A 106 6.61 9.71 5.83
C GLY A 106 6.81 9.09 4.44
N PRO A 107 6.69 9.89 3.36
CA PRO A 107 6.97 9.40 2.02
C PRO A 107 8.40 8.86 1.97
N MET A 108 8.52 7.59 1.59
CA MET A 108 9.80 6.92 1.41
C MET A 108 9.74 5.98 0.21
N PRO A 109 10.88 5.62 -0.41
CA PRO A 109 10.91 4.65 -1.49
C PRO A 109 10.28 3.33 -1.07
N LEU A 110 9.50 2.72 -1.97
CA LEU A 110 8.84 1.44 -1.70
C LEU A 110 9.85 0.33 -1.35
N ALA A 111 10.99 0.29 -2.03
CA ALA A 111 12.08 -0.64 -1.75
C ALA A 111 12.59 -0.50 -0.30
N SER A 112 12.78 0.74 0.19
CA SER A 112 13.21 0.99 1.57
C SER A 112 12.15 0.57 2.60
N PHE A 113 10.86 0.72 2.27
CA PHE A 113 9.79 0.23 3.13
C PHE A 113 9.80 -1.31 3.20
N ILE A 114 9.97 -1.99 2.07
CA ILE A 114 10.04 -3.44 2.00
C ILE A 114 11.24 -3.95 2.80
N GLN A 115 12.44 -3.43 2.55
CA GLN A 115 13.66 -3.81 3.28
C GLN A 115 13.50 -3.66 4.80
N ARG A 116 12.79 -2.61 5.24
CA ARG A 116 12.55 -2.34 6.66
C ARG A 116 11.61 -3.36 7.32
N PHE A 117 10.56 -3.78 6.63
CA PHE A 117 9.47 -4.58 7.22
C PHE A 117 9.44 -6.05 6.78
N LEU A 118 10.24 -6.41 5.79
CA LEU A 118 10.47 -7.75 5.29
C LEU A 118 11.97 -7.93 4.98
N PRO A 119 12.85 -7.87 5.99
CA PRO A 119 14.28 -7.97 5.78
C PRO A 119 14.66 -9.35 5.22
N GLY A 120 15.57 -9.37 4.24
CA GLY A 120 16.08 -10.60 3.64
C GLY A 120 15.24 -11.18 2.50
N ASP A 121 14.13 -10.53 2.12
CA ASP A 121 13.43 -10.88 0.88
C ASP A 121 14.26 -10.41 -0.33
N PRO A 122 14.67 -11.30 -1.24
CA PRO A 122 15.35 -10.93 -2.46
C PRO A 122 14.30 -10.42 -3.46
N LEU A 123 14.13 -9.10 -3.49
CA LEU A 123 13.54 -8.40 -4.63
C LEU A 123 14.53 -8.33 -5.79
#